data_AF-A0A8C7WPQ4-F1
#
_entry.id   AF-A0A8C7WPQ4-F1
#
_cell.length_a   1.000
_cell.length_b   1.000
_cell.length_c   1.000
_cell.angle_alpha   90.00
_cell.angle_beta   90.00
_cell.angle_gamma   90.00
#
_symmetry.space_group_name_H-M   'P 1'
#
loop_
_entity.id
_entity.type
_entity.pdbx_description
1 polymer ?
#
loop_
_entity_poly.entity_id
_entity_poly.type
_entity_poly.pdbx_seq_one_letter_code
_entity_poly.pdbx_strand_id
1 'polypeptide(L)'
;CFRCDSRPTKLGKHGSCTRPAREPRFFSRTLGDCDQDLSGTFDDKIFDIPIEPVPTNEVNPPPTTVPVTTDYPGSYELELRFQKSGTAKSVTSTYSETLNKLYCQLAKTSPIEVRVSKEPPKGAILRATAVYKKTEHVADVVRRCPHHQNEDSVEHRSHLIRVEGSQLAQYFEDPYTKRQSVTVPYEPPQPGSEMTTILLSYMCNSSCMGGMNRRPILTILTLETEGLVLGRRCFEVRICACPGRDRKTEEESRQKTQPKKRKVTPNTSSSKRKKSHSSGEEDNKEVFHLEVSEKRKCGCVEMMSDLMTYFCCRFMGESAMSSLRR
;
A
#
# COMPACT_ATOMS: atom_id res chain seq x y z
N CYS A 1 16.25 -19.36 57.70
CA CYS A 1 17.59 -18.76 57.85
C CYS A 1 18.19 -18.59 56.47
N PHE A 2 18.62 -17.44 55.96
CA PHE A 2 18.55 -16.04 56.35
C PHE A 2 18.72 -15.26 55.02
N ARG A 3 17.91 -14.22 54.80
CA ARG A 3 18.27 -13.07 53.97
C ARG A 3 19.54 -12.43 54.54
N CYS A 4 20.33 -11.71 53.74
CA CYS A 4 20.63 -10.29 54.04
C CYS A 4 21.49 -9.62 52.96
N ASP A 5 21.00 -8.44 52.57
CA ASP A 5 21.72 -7.31 51.99
C ASP A 5 23.00 -6.96 52.76
N SER A 6 24.02 -6.45 52.07
CA SER A 6 24.80 -5.29 52.53
C SER A 6 25.65 -4.65 51.42
N ARG A 7 25.34 -3.39 51.08
CA ARG A 7 26.32 -2.35 50.73
C ARG A 7 27.00 -1.89 52.05
N PRO A 8 28.25 -1.33 52.09
CA PRO A 8 28.50 0.04 51.60
C PRO A 8 29.95 0.47 51.17
N THR A 9 29.98 1.60 50.43
CA THR A 9 30.92 2.75 50.48
C THR A 9 32.39 2.72 49.99
N LYS A 10 32.59 3.54 48.92
CA LYS A 10 33.49 4.72 48.76
C LYS A 10 34.97 4.60 48.33
N LEU A 11 35.36 5.66 47.60
CA LEU A 11 36.65 6.11 47.03
C LEU A 11 37.05 5.40 45.73
N GLY A 12 37.28 6.04 44.58
CA GLY A 12 37.50 7.45 44.25
C GLY A 12 38.76 7.56 43.39
N LYS A 13 38.63 8.05 42.15
CA LYS A 13 39.58 8.87 41.35
C LYS A 13 39.85 8.41 39.89
N HIS A 14 39.60 9.38 39.01
CA HIS A 14 40.28 9.73 37.75
C HIS A 14 40.35 8.71 36.60
N GLY A 15 39.45 8.90 35.63
CA GLY A 15 39.61 8.44 34.25
C GLY A 15 39.11 9.53 33.29
N SER A 16 40.00 10.42 32.88
CA SER A 16 39.75 11.53 31.97
C SER A 16 39.37 11.03 30.57
N CYS A 17 38.19 11.46 30.12
CA CYS A 17 37.71 11.33 28.75
C CYS A 17 38.48 12.30 27.85
N THR A 18 39.26 11.79 26.89
CA THR A 18 39.87 12.59 25.81
C THR A 18 39.38 12.06 24.47
N ARG A 19 38.41 12.77 23.88
CA ARG A 19 38.07 12.69 22.45
C ARG A 19 38.89 13.77 21.73
N PRO A 20 39.65 13.47 20.66
CA PRO A 20 40.16 14.52 19.80
C PRO A 20 39.06 14.97 18.81
N ALA A 21 38.81 16.27 18.81
CA ALA A 21 37.96 16.98 17.87
C ALA A 21 38.56 16.91 16.45
N ARG A 22 37.72 16.64 15.44
CA ARG A 22 38.05 16.87 14.03
C ARG A 22 37.42 18.18 13.60
N GLU A 23 38.25 19.18 13.37
CA GLU A 23 37.87 20.41 12.66
C GLU A 23 37.83 20.19 11.13
N PRO A 24 36.99 20.94 10.41
CA PRO A 24 36.82 20.82 8.96
C PRO A 24 37.89 21.64 8.22
N ARG A 25 38.60 21.01 7.27
CA ARG A 25 39.47 21.74 6.34
C ARG A 25 38.64 22.38 5.24
N PHE A 26 38.57 23.71 5.29
CA PHE A 26 38.31 24.57 4.14
C PHE A 26 39.44 24.41 3.12
N PHE A 27 39.09 24.23 1.85
CA PHE A 27 40.01 24.53 0.74
C PHE A 27 39.33 25.58 -0.15
N SER A 28 39.74 26.82 0.04
CA SER A 28 39.55 27.92 -0.89
C SER A 28 40.56 27.76 -2.04
N ARG A 29 40.12 27.89 -3.28
CA ARG A 29 40.99 28.27 -4.40
C ARG A 29 40.35 29.45 -5.12
N THR A 30 41.01 30.59 -4.99
CA THR A 30 40.74 31.83 -5.70
C THR A 30 41.40 31.84 -7.07
N LEU A 31 40.80 32.67 -7.93
CA LEU A 31 41.11 33.01 -9.31
C LEU A 31 42.61 33.12 -9.66
N GLY A 32 42.95 32.59 -10.84
CA GLY A 32 44.06 33.02 -11.66
C GLY A 32 43.52 33.41 -13.03
N ASP A 33 43.69 34.68 -13.36
CA ASP A 33 43.28 35.39 -14.56
C ASP A 33 44.26 35.11 -15.71
N CYS A 34 43.75 34.88 -16.93
CA CYS A 34 44.49 34.90 -18.20
C CYS A 34 43.48 34.95 -19.36
N ASP A 35 43.03 36.17 -19.68
CA ASP A 35 42.49 36.50 -20.99
C ASP A 35 43.60 36.38 -22.06
N GLN A 36 43.37 35.57 -23.08
CA GLN A 36 43.88 35.84 -24.42
C GLN A 36 42.92 35.29 -25.47
N ASP A 37 42.67 36.16 -26.43
CA ASP A 37 41.47 36.24 -27.24
C ASP A 37 41.74 35.73 -28.66
N LEU A 38 40.65 35.33 -29.32
CA LEU A 38 40.43 35.22 -30.77
C LEU A 38 40.79 33.95 -31.57
N SER A 39 39.68 33.39 -32.09
CA SER A 39 39.46 32.85 -33.43
C SER A 39 39.70 31.35 -33.67
N GLY A 40 38.62 30.58 -33.50
CA GLY A 40 38.49 29.21 -34.01
C GLY A 40 37.03 28.95 -34.37
N THR A 41 36.79 28.77 -35.67
CA THR A 41 35.54 28.48 -36.39
C THR A 41 34.54 27.56 -35.66
N PHE A 42 33.27 27.97 -35.63
CA PHE A 42 32.12 27.16 -35.23
C PHE A 42 31.89 26.07 -36.30
N ASP A 43 32.01 24.80 -35.92
CA ASP A 43 31.87 23.66 -36.85
C ASP A 43 30.47 23.03 -36.69
N ASP A 44 29.56 23.37 -37.61
CA ASP A 44 28.16 22.93 -37.64
C ASP A 44 27.96 21.48 -38.11
N LYS A 45 28.97 20.60 -37.97
CA LYS A 45 28.95 19.21 -38.48
C LYS A 45 29.06 18.10 -37.44
N ILE A 46 28.65 18.35 -36.20
CA ILE A 46 28.60 17.31 -35.14
C ILE A 46 27.37 16.37 -35.26
N PHE A 47 26.41 16.65 -36.14
CA PHE A 47 25.16 15.88 -36.24
C PHE A 47 25.07 14.88 -37.40
N ASP A 48 26.16 14.59 -38.12
CA ASP A 48 26.16 13.58 -39.18
C ASP A 48 27.01 12.36 -38.80
N ILE A 49 26.43 11.45 -38.01
CA ILE A 49 26.93 10.07 -37.86
C ILE A 49 25.99 9.16 -38.67
N PRO A 50 26.48 8.39 -39.66
CA PRO A 50 25.66 7.47 -40.43
C PRO A 50 25.10 6.35 -39.53
N ILE A 51 23.77 6.23 -39.48
CA ILE A 51 23.08 5.13 -38.83
C ILE A 51 23.11 3.93 -39.79
N GLU A 52 23.97 2.95 -39.52
CA GLU A 52 23.87 1.64 -40.16
C GLU A 52 22.63 0.89 -39.63
N PRO A 53 21.85 0.21 -40.50
CA PRO A 53 20.63 -0.47 -40.09
C PRO A 53 20.94 -1.79 -39.37
N VAL A 54 20.74 -1.80 -38.05
CA VAL A 54 20.73 -3.03 -37.24
C VAL A 54 19.38 -3.75 -37.45
N PRO A 55 19.34 -5.07 -37.67
CA PRO A 55 18.12 -5.80 -37.99
C PRO A 55 17.10 -5.74 -36.85
N THR A 56 15.84 -5.54 -37.24
CA THR A 56 14.66 -5.49 -36.39
C THR A 56 14.45 -6.80 -35.62
N ASN A 57 14.96 -6.87 -34.40
CA ASN A 57 14.41 -7.76 -33.38
C ASN A 57 13.43 -6.96 -32.52
N GLU A 58 12.24 -7.52 -32.40
CA GLU A 58 11.05 -6.96 -31.74
C GLU A 58 11.36 -6.24 -30.42
N VAL A 59 11.29 -4.90 -30.45
CA VAL A 59 11.35 -4.08 -29.26
C VAL A 59 9.96 -4.14 -28.61
N ASN A 60 9.75 -5.15 -27.78
CA ASN A 60 8.75 -5.06 -26.73
C ASN A 60 9.04 -3.79 -25.92
N PRO A 61 8.04 -2.92 -25.63
CA PRO A 61 8.28 -1.76 -24.80
C PRO A 61 8.84 -2.23 -23.44
N PRO A 62 9.81 -1.50 -22.85
CA PRO A 62 10.31 -1.85 -21.53
C PRO A 62 9.12 -1.98 -20.57
N PRO A 63 9.06 -3.03 -19.74
CA PRO A 63 7.95 -3.21 -18.82
C PRO A 63 7.81 -1.93 -17.99
N THR A 64 6.64 -1.29 -18.10
CA THR A 64 6.37 -0.04 -17.38
C THR A 64 6.65 -0.27 -15.91
N THR A 65 7.51 0.56 -15.31
CA THR A 65 7.96 0.42 -13.91
C THR A 65 6.78 0.31 -12.93
N VAL A 66 5.64 0.90 -13.29
CA VAL A 66 4.39 0.86 -12.53
C VAL A 66 3.35 0.03 -13.32
N PRO A 67 2.96 -1.15 -12.81
CA PRO A 67 1.89 -1.93 -13.43
C PRO A 67 0.56 -1.20 -13.26
N VAL A 68 -0.28 -1.31 -14.29
CA VAL A 68 -1.60 -0.67 -14.29
C VAL A 68 -2.53 -1.43 -13.34
N THR A 69 -3.16 -0.70 -12.41
CA THR A 69 -4.05 -1.23 -11.37
C THR A 69 -5.53 -1.10 -11.71
N THR A 70 -5.87 -0.62 -12.90
CA THR A 70 -7.27 -0.49 -13.35
C THR A 70 -7.84 -1.84 -13.75
N ASP A 71 -9.07 -2.12 -13.33
CA ASP A 71 -9.77 -3.34 -13.75
C ASP A 71 -10.02 -3.32 -15.26
N TYR A 72 -9.73 -4.45 -15.89
CA TYR A 72 -9.93 -4.68 -17.32
C TYR A 72 -10.57 -6.06 -17.51
N PRO A 73 -11.90 -6.16 -17.66
CA PRO A 73 -12.55 -7.45 -17.94
C PRO A 73 -11.98 -8.15 -19.18
N GLY A 74 -11.56 -7.36 -20.16
CA GLY A 74 -11.08 -7.84 -21.45
C GLY A 74 -12.14 -8.57 -22.27
N SER A 75 -11.72 -9.20 -23.36
CA SER A 75 -12.61 -9.91 -24.31
C SER A 75 -13.27 -11.16 -23.72
N TYR A 76 -12.76 -11.63 -22.59
CA TYR A 76 -13.17 -12.85 -21.90
C TYR A 76 -13.97 -12.57 -20.62
N GLU A 77 -14.27 -11.30 -20.35
CA GLU A 77 -15.02 -10.84 -19.17
C GLU A 77 -14.52 -11.45 -17.86
N LEU A 78 -13.20 -11.41 -17.65
CA LEU A 78 -12.57 -11.95 -16.46
C LEU A 78 -13.25 -11.38 -15.21
N GLU A 79 -13.76 -12.25 -14.35
CA GLU A 79 -14.45 -11.87 -13.13
C GLU A 79 -13.91 -12.71 -11.96
N LEU A 80 -13.73 -12.07 -10.80
CA LEU A 80 -13.28 -12.75 -9.59
C LEU A 80 -14.44 -12.89 -8.63
N ARG A 81 -14.67 -14.11 -8.17
CA ARG A 81 -15.59 -14.45 -7.10
C ARG A 81 -14.83 -14.98 -5.91
N PHE A 82 -15.36 -14.66 -4.74
CA PHE A 82 -14.81 -15.11 -3.48
C PHE A 82 -15.92 -15.83 -2.73
N GLN A 83 -15.59 -16.97 -2.15
CA GLN A 83 -16.56 -17.73 -1.39
C GLN A 83 -17.09 -16.88 -0.22
N LYS A 84 -18.41 -16.83 -0.05
CA LYS A 84 -19.04 -16.03 1.00
C LYS A 84 -18.74 -16.64 2.37
N SER A 85 -17.70 -16.12 3.02
CA SER A 85 -17.35 -16.48 4.39
C SER A 85 -17.90 -15.48 5.40
N GLY A 86 -18.33 -15.98 6.56
CA GLY A 86 -18.77 -15.14 7.67
C GLY A 86 -17.63 -14.31 8.28
N THR A 87 -17.95 -13.59 9.35
CA THR A 87 -16.99 -12.74 10.10
C THR A 87 -16.67 -13.31 11.48
N ALA A 88 -16.79 -14.62 11.68
CA ALA A 88 -16.49 -15.26 12.96
C ALA A 88 -14.98 -15.18 13.28
N LYS A 89 -14.63 -15.29 14.57
CA LYS A 89 -13.24 -15.20 15.05
C LYS A 89 -12.33 -16.32 14.50
N SER A 90 -12.90 -17.48 14.18
CA SER A 90 -12.20 -18.64 13.65
C SER A 90 -11.95 -18.58 12.14
N VAL A 91 -12.46 -17.57 11.45
CA VAL A 91 -12.35 -17.47 9.98
C VAL A 91 -10.91 -17.10 9.60
N THR A 92 -10.30 -17.96 8.78
CA THR A 92 -8.93 -17.82 8.28
C THR A 92 -8.83 -16.90 7.07
N SER A 93 -9.90 -16.80 6.28
CA SER A 93 -10.01 -15.93 5.10
C SER A 93 -11.45 -15.47 4.91
N THR A 94 -11.66 -14.18 4.66
CA THR A 94 -12.98 -13.58 4.43
C THR A 94 -12.85 -12.41 3.47
N TYR A 95 -13.82 -12.26 2.58
CA TYR A 95 -13.81 -11.22 1.55
C TYR A 95 -14.95 -10.23 1.76
N SER A 96 -14.64 -8.94 1.66
CA SER A 96 -15.62 -7.87 1.68
C SER A 96 -15.91 -7.39 0.26
N GLU A 97 -17.09 -7.72 -0.25
CA GLU A 97 -17.58 -7.23 -1.55
C GLU A 97 -17.70 -5.69 -1.56
N THR A 98 -18.10 -5.10 -0.44
CA THR A 98 -18.24 -3.64 -0.36
C THR A 98 -16.89 -2.96 -0.56
N LEU A 99 -15.85 -3.40 0.15
CA LEU A 99 -14.52 -2.79 0.11
C LEU A 99 -13.65 -3.30 -1.05
N ASN A 100 -14.10 -4.30 -1.81
CA ASN A 100 -13.27 -5.06 -2.75
C ASN A 100 -11.93 -5.48 -2.09
N LYS A 101 -12.05 -6.08 -0.90
CA LYS A 101 -10.91 -6.33 0.00
C LYS A 101 -10.96 -7.71 0.64
N LEU A 102 -9.89 -8.47 0.44
CA LEU A 102 -9.64 -9.77 1.04
C LEU A 102 -8.91 -9.60 2.38
N TYR A 103 -9.41 -10.25 3.42
CA TYR A 103 -8.77 -10.36 4.72
C TYR A 103 -8.39 -11.83 4.92
N CYS A 104 -7.11 -12.10 5.13
CA CYS A 104 -6.62 -13.46 5.29
C CYS A 104 -5.57 -13.54 6.40
N GLN A 105 -5.38 -14.74 6.95
CA GLN A 105 -4.31 -15.04 7.88
C GLN A 105 -3.00 -15.35 7.16
N LEU A 106 -1.89 -15.12 7.85
CA LEU A 106 -0.55 -15.47 7.40
C LEU A 106 -0.48 -16.94 7.02
N ALA A 107 0.08 -17.23 5.83
CA ALA A 107 0.30 -18.58 5.31
C ALA A 107 -0.97 -19.47 5.34
N LYS A 108 -2.15 -18.87 5.27
CA LYS A 108 -3.42 -19.59 5.10
C LYS A 108 -3.92 -19.42 3.67
N THR A 109 -4.37 -20.52 3.12
CA THR A 109 -4.90 -20.61 1.76
C THR A 109 -6.23 -19.86 1.65
N SER A 110 -6.32 -19.00 0.64
CA SER A 110 -7.52 -18.26 0.27
C SER A 110 -7.98 -18.70 -1.12
N PRO A 111 -9.12 -19.39 -1.23
CA PRO A 111 -9.68 -19.75 -2.53
C PRO A 111 -10.25 -18.52 -3.23
N ILE A 112 -9.90 -18.37 -4.51
CA ILE A 112 -10.41 -17.33 -5.39
C ILE A 112 -10.97 -18.03 -6.62
N GLU A 113 -12.24 -17.81 -6.88
CA GLU A 113 -12.95 -18.36 -8.03
C GLU A 113 -12.77 -17.40 -9.21
N VAL A 114 -12.21 -17.90 -10.29
CA VAL A 114 -12.01 -17.18 -11.54
C VAL A 114 -13.11 -17.61 -12.49
N ARG A 115 -13.92 -16.64 -12.92
CA ARG A 115 -14.95 -16.85 -13.93
C ARG A 115 -14.52 -16.19 -15.23
N VAL A 116 -14.73 -16.90 -16.32
CA VAL A 116 -14.40 -16.46 -17.68
C VAL A 116 -15.61 -16.77 -18.57
N SER A 117 -16.03 -15.84 -19.43
CA SER A 117 -17.23 -16.03 -20.26
C SER A 117 -16.99 -16.95 -21.46
N LYS A 118 -15.75 -16.98 -21.97
CA LYS A 118 -15.31 -17.83 -23.08
C LYS A 118 -14.03 -18.56 -22.68
N GLU A 119 -13.82 -19.76 -23.20
CA GLU A 119 -12.58 -20.47 -22.94
C GLU A 119 -11.39 -19.70 -23.54
N PRO A 120 -10.35 -19.40 -22.75
CA PRO A 120 -9.16 -18.73 -23.26
C PRO A 120 -8.36 -19.66 -24.18
N PRO A 121 -7.45 -19.11 -25.00
CA PRO A 121 -6.61 -19.90 -25.90
C PRO A 121 -5.76 -20.90 -25.12
N LYS A 122 -5.33 -21.98 -25.81
CA LYS A 122 -4.43 -22.98 -25.23
C LYS A 122 -3.14 -22.32 -24.75
N GLY A 123 -2.69 -22.68 -23.55
CA GLY A 123 -1.50 -22.08 -22.94
C GLY A 123 -1.75 -20.76 -22.20
N ALA A 124 -3.01 -20.40 -21.94
CA ALA A 124 -3.32 -19.31 -21.04
C ALA A 124 -2.76 -19.55 -19.63
N ILE A 125 -2.30 -18.49 -18.99
CA ILE A 125 -1.75 -18.50 -17.63
C ILE A 125 -2.46 -17.44 -16.79
N LEU A 126 -2.58 -17.71 -15.50
CA LEU A 126 -3.00 -16.75 -14.50
C LEU A 126 -1.76 -16.24 -13.75
N ARG A 127 -1.56 -14.93 -13.74
CA ARG A 127 -0.46 -14.28 -13.02
C ARG A 127 -1.01 -13.47 -11.85
N ALA A 128 -0.43 -13.66 -10.67
CA ALA A 128 -0.71 -12.85 -9.49
C ALA A 128 0.51 -11.99 -9.14
N THR A 129 0.29 -10.68 -9.00
CA THR A 129 1.33 -9.69 -8.66
C THR A 129 0.85 -8.77 -7.55
N ALA A 130 1.69 -8.51 -6.55
CA ALA A 130 1.37 -7.57 -5.46
C ALA A 130 1.97 -6.18 -5.73
N VAL A 131 1.20 -5.13 -5.45
CA VAL A 131 1.63 -3.73 -5.56
C VAL A 131 1.11 -2.92 -4.39
N TYR A 132 1.77 -1.83 -4.00
CA TYR A 132 1.22 -0.93 -2.99
C TYR A 132 0.06 -0.10 -3.58
N LYS A 133 -1.00 0.07 -2.78
CA LYS A 133 -2.20 0.82 -3.20
C LYS A 133 -1.95 2.31 -3.33
N LYS A 134 -1.13 2.87 -2.44
CA LYS A 134 -0.85 4.31 -2.43
C LYS A 134 0.16 4.67 -3.52
N THR A 135 -0.08 5.79 -4.19
CA THR A 135 0.78 6.30 -5.27
C THR A 135 2.20 6.60 -4.80
N GLU A 136 2.37 7.06 -3.55
CA GLU A 136 3.67 7.32 -2.92
C GLU A 136 4.59 6.09 -2.85
N HIS A 137 4.04 4.88 -2.87
CA HIS A 137 4.78 3.63 -2.75
C HIS A 137 4.60 2.71 -3.97
N VAL A 138 3.92 3.15 -5.02
CA VAL A 138 3.59 2.24 -6.14
C VAL A 138 4.85 1.77 -6.89
N ALA A 139 5.90 2.59 -6.92
CA ALA A 139 7.20 2.24 -7.47
C ALA A 139 7.98 1.24 -6.59
N ASP A 140 7.67 1.17 -5.29
CA ASP A 140 8.31 0.23 -4.38
C ASP A 140 7.86 -1.20 -4.68
N VAL A 141 8.80 -2.13 -4.55
CA VAL A 141 8.50 -3.56 -4.64
C VAL A 141 7.91 -4.05 -3.33
N VAL A 142 6.81 -4.80 -3.42
CA VAL A 142 6.23 -5.50 -2.27
C VAL A 142 7.10 -6.72 -1.97
N ARG A 143 7.79 -6.70 -0.83
CA ARG A 143 8.66 -7.78 -0.37
C ARG A 143 8.26 -8.25 1.03
N ARG A 144 8.59 -9.50 1.33
CA ARG A 144 8.51 -10.04 2.70
C ARG A 144 9.54 -9.36 3.61
N CYS A 145 9.26 -9.31 4.91
CA CYS A 145 10.23 -8.81 5.88
C CYS A 145 11.41 -9.80 6.03
N PRO A 146 12.61 -9.32 6.42
CA PRO A 146 13.78 -10.16 6.61
C PRO A 146 13.57 -11.33 7.59
N HIS A 147 12.74 -11.13 8.62
CA HIS A 147 12.40 -12.16 9.60
C HIS A 147 11.76 -13.38 8.93
N HIS A 148 10.62 -13.18 8.25
CA HIS A 148 9.92 -14.27 7.57
C HIS A 148 10.69 -14.81 6.36
N GLN A 149 11.58 -14.04 5.75
CA GLN A 149 12.45 -14.54 4.68
C GLN A 149 13.52 -15.52 5.21
N ASN A 150 14.05 -15.26 6.41
CA ASN A 150 15.10 -16.10 6.99
C ASN A 150 14.55 -17.40 7.61
N GLU A 151 13.31 -17.39 8.09
CA GLU A 151 12.62 -18.58 8.59
C GLU A 151 12.22 -19.56 7.47
N ASP A 152 12.18 -19.08 6.24
CA ASP A 152 11.67 -19.82 5.09
C ASP A 152 12.82 -20.41 4.28
N SER A 153 12.86 -21.75 4.20
CA SER A 153 13.91 -22.50 3.52
C SER A 153 13.63 -22.72 2.03
N VAL A 154 12.49 -22.25 1.52
CA VAL A 154 12.09 -22.48 0.13
C VAL A 154 12.82 -21.52 -0.82
N GLU A 155 13.13 -21.96 -2.05
CA GLU A 155 13.87 -21.16 -3.04
C GLU A 155 13.22 -19.80 -3.32
N HIS A 156 11.88 -19.75 -3.36
CA HIS A 156 11.09 -18.53 -3.54
C HIS A 156 10.71 -17.87 -2.19
N ARG A 157 11.59 -17.93 -1.18
CA ARG A 157 11.41 -17.26 0.13
C ARG A 157 11.19 -15.75 0.04
N SER A 158 11.60 -15.10 -1.05
CA SER A 158 11.43 -13.66 -1.23
C SER A 158 9.97 -13.29 -1.58
N HIS A 159 9.22 -14.19 -2.22
CA HIS A 159 7.88 -13.97 -2.76
C HIS A 159 6.81 -13.84 -1.69
N LEU A 160 6.03 -12.76 -1.73
CA LEU A 160 4.89 -12.56 -0.83
C LEU A 160 3.72 -13.50 -1.13
N ILE A 161 3.35 -13.63 -2.40
CA ILE A 161 2.21 -14.44 -2.86
C ILE A 161 2.73 -15.82 -3.28
N ARG A 162 2.06 -16.86 -2.82
CA ARG A 162 2.26 -18.24 -3.24
C ARG A 162 0.95 -18.83 -3.77
N VAL A 163 1.09 -19.82 -4.64
CA VAL A 163 -0.02 -20.61 -5.16
C VAL A 163 0.07 -21.99 -4.52
N GLU A 164 -1.02 -22.42 -3.89
CA GLU A 164 -1.17 -23.76 -3.32
C GLU A 164 -1.94 -24.66 -4.30
N GLY A 165 -1.76 -25.97 -4.19
CA GLY A 165 -2.56 -26.96 -4.95
C GLY A 165 -2.15 -27.17 -6.42
N SER A 166 -1.22 -26.37 -6.96
CA SER A 166 -0.63 -26.61 -8.28
C SER A 166 0.89 -26.70 -8.21
N GLN A 167 1.44 -27.82 -8.70
CA GLN A 167 2.89 -28.02 -8.83
C GLN A 167 3.48 -27.29 -10.05
N LEU A 168 2.62 -26.79 -10.94
CA LEU A 168 3.00 -26.02 -12.13
C LEU A 168 3.16 -24.53 -11.84
N ALA A 169 3.08 -24.12 -10.57
CA ALA A 169 3.29 -22.75 -10.16
C ALA A 169 4.74 -22.33 -10.43
N GLN A 170 4.92 -21.26 -11.19
CA GLN A 170 6.22 -20.69 -11.51
C GLN A 170 6.37 -19.32 -10.85
N TYR A 171 7.52 -19.11 -10.23
CA TYR A 171 7.84 -17.87 -9.51
C TYR A 171 8.82 -17.05 -10.34
N PHE A 172 8.41 -15.83 -10.67
CA PHE A 172 9.19 -14.92 -11.51
C PHE A 172 9.55 -13.65 -10.74
N GLU A 173 10.84 -13.29 -10.77
CA GLU A 173 11.32 -11.99 -10.34
C GLU A 173 11.89 -11.25 -11.57
N ASP A 174 11.31 -10.10 -11.90
CA ASP A 174 11.78 -9.29 -13.01
C ASP A 174 13.19 -8.75 -12.71
N PRO A 175 14.21 -9.00 -13.56
CA PRO A 175 15.57 -8.51 -13.35
C PRO A 175 15.67 -6.99 -13.20
N TYR A 176 14.79 -6.22 -13.86
CA TYR A 176 14.84 -4.76 -13.90
C TYR A 176 13.97 -4.14 -12.80
N THR A 177 12.68 -4.48 -12.77
CA THR A 177 11.75 -3.89 -11.78
C THR A 177 11.84 -4.56 -10.41
N LYS A 178 12.51 -5.72 -10.32
CA LYS A 178 12.57 -6.58 -9.12
C LYS A 178 11.19 -6.99 -8.60
N ARG A 179 10.14 -6.83 -9.41
CA ARG A 179 8.78 -7.21 -9.05
C ARG A 179 8.65 -8.71 -9.09
N GLN A 180 7.94 -9.21 -8.09
CA GLN A 180 7.68 -10.62 -7.92
C GLN A 180 6.28 -10.92 -8.41
N SER A 181 6.19 -11.90 -9.28
CA SER A 181 4.93 -12.45 -9.77
C SER A 181 4.97 -13.97 -9.66
N VAL A 182 3.80 -14.57 -9.49
CA VAL A 182 3.62 -16.01 -9.54
C VAL A 182 2.63 -16.32 -10.65
N THR A 183 2.93 -17.30 -11.48
CA THR A 183 2.05 -17.73 -12.57
C THR A 183 1.64 -19.18 -12.37
N VAL A 184 0.41 -19.50 -12.75
CA VAL A 184 -0.10 -20.87 -12.81
C VAL A 184 -0.81 -21.05 -14.15
N PRO A 185 -0.65 -22.19 -14.84
CA PRO A 185 -1.44 -22.49 -16.02
C PRO A 185 -2.94 -22.38 -15.73
N TYR A 186 -3.69 -21.78 -16.65
CA TYR A 186 -5.14 -21.75 -16.55
C TYR A 186 -5.69 -23.15 -16.85
N GLU A 187 -6.38 -23.73 -15.87
CA GLU A 187 -7.10 -24.98 -16.02
C GLU A 187 -8.59 -24.69 -16.22
N PRO A 188 -9.22 -25.24 -17.28
CA PRO A 188 -10.66 -25.12 -17.46
C PRO A 188 -11.43 -25.65 -16.24
N PRO A 189 -12.62 -25.09 -15.95
CA PRO A 189 -13.42 -25.56 -14.84
C PRO A 189 -13.84 -27.02 -15.03
N GLN A 190 -13.91 -27.76 -13.92
CA GLN A 190 -14.37 -29.14 -13.92
C GLN A 190 -15.81 -29.22 -14.46
N PRO A 191 -16.19 -30.28 -15.20
CA PRO A 191 -17.56 -30.45 -15.69
C PRO A 191 -18.59 -30.28 -14.58
N GLY A 192 -19.52 -29.33 -14.73
CA GLY A 192 -20.52 -28.98 -13.72
C GLY A 192 -20.17 -27.76 -12.86
N SER A 193 -18.98 -27.19 -13.01
CA SER A 193 -18.62 -25.85 -12.51
C SER A 193 -18.48 -24.88 -13.69
N GLU A 194 -18.85 -23.62 -13.47
CA GLU A 194 -18.57 -22.52 -14.41
C GLU A 194 -17.29 -21.75 -14.05
N MET A 195 -16.62 -22.14 -12.96
CA MET A 195 -15.54 -21.37 -12.33
C MET A 195 -14.34 -22.24 -12.01
N THR A 196 -13.14 -21.68 -12.22
CA THR A 196 -11.86 -22.30 -11.86
C THR A 196 -11.38 -21.70 -10.55
N THR A 197 -11.02 -22.54 -9.57
CA THR A 197 -10.55 -22.05 -8.27
C THR A 197 -9.03 -22.02 -8.21
N ILE A 198 -8.46 -20.86 -7.92
CA ILE A 198 -7.04 -20.71 -7.58
C ILE A 198 -6.90 -20.53 -6.08
N LEU A 199 -5.85 -21.11 -5.50
CA LEU A 199 -5.60 -21.10 -4.08
C LEU A 199 -4.38 -20.22 -3.79
N LEU A 200 -4.61 -18.99 -3.32
CA LEU A 200 -3.51 -18.06 -3.01
C LEU A 200 -3.20 -18.05 -1.52
N SER A 201 -1.92 -18.08 -1.16
CA SER A 201 -1.44 -17.90 0.21
C SER A 201 -0.49 -16.70 0.30
N TYR A 202 -0.55 -15.96 1.41
CA TYR A 202 0.28 -14.77 1.62
C TYR A 202 1.23 -14.97 2.78
N MET A 203 2.53 -14.77 2.54
CA MET A 203 3.60 -15.27 3.42
C MET A 203 4.21 -14.19 4.33
N CYS A 204 3.55 -13.04 4.48
CA CYS A 204 3.96 -12.01 5.43
C CYS A 204 2.75 -11.20 5.90
N ASN A 205 2.70 -10.82 7.18
CA ASN A 205 1.64 -9.96 7.69
C ASN A 205 1.78 -8.54 7.12
N SER A 206 0.65 -7.87 6.88
CA SER A 206 0.65 -6.48 6.41
C SER A 206 1.31 -5.54 7.41
N SER A 207 1.35 -5.88 8.71
CA SER A 207 1.98 -5.09 9.78
C SER A 207 3.48 -5.33 9.97
N CYS A 208 4.10 -6.26 9.25
CA CYS A 208 5.51 -6.59 9.45
C CYS A 208 6.43 -5.40 9.15
N MET A 209 7.28 -5.07 10.12
CA MET A 209 8.35 -4.08 9.95
C MET A 209 9.41 -4.61 8.98
N GLY A 210 9.95 -3.73 8.13
CA GLY A 210 10.93 -4.11 7.10
C GLY A 210 10.35 -4.84 5.88
N GLY A 211 9.02 -5.00 5.79
CA GLY A 211 8.33 -5.48 4.59
C GLY A 211 7.26 -4.47 4.15
N MET A 212 5.99 -4.87 4.26
CA MET A 212 4.86 -3.99 3.95
C MET A 212 4.71 -2.81 4.93
N ASN A 213 5.04 -2.99 6.21
CA ASN A 213 5.00 -1.93 7.23
C ASN A 213 3.67 -1.16 7.30
N ARG A 214 2.55 -1.89 7.40
CA ARG A 214 1.16 -1.37 7.44
C ARG A 214 0.71 -0.61 6.20
N ARG A 215 1.47 -0.64 5.11
CA ARG A 215 1.06 -0.08 3.82
C ARG A 215 0.04 -1.02 3.15
N PRO A 216 -1.11 -0.51 2.69
CA PRO A 216 -2.11 -1.34 1.99
C PRO A 216 -1.57 -1.80 0.63
N ILE A 217 -1.87 -3.04 0.27
CA ILE A 217 -1.47 -3.66 -1.00
C ILE A 217 -2.69 -4.01 -1.85
N LEU A 218 -2.51 -3.95 -3.15
CA LEU A 218 -3.42 -4.50 -4.16
C LEU A 218 -2.77 -5.76 -4.73
N THR A 219 -3.56 -6.82 -4.86
CA THR A 219 -3.20 -7.97 -5.68
C THR A 219 -3.84 -7.78 -7.04
N ILE A 220 -3.02 -7.84 -8.07
CA ILE A 220 -3.40 -7.81 -9.47
C ILE A 220 -3.41 -9.26 -9.96
N LEU A 221 -4.56 -9.74 -10.41
CA LEU A 221 -4.70 -11.01 -11.11
C LEU A 221 -4.88 -10.73 -12.60
N THR A 222 -3.99 -11.24 -13.43
CA THR A 222 -4.08 -11.15 -14.89
C THR A 222 -4.25 -12.53 -15.51
N LEU A 223 -5.09 -12.59 -16.54
CA LEU A 223 -5.15 -13.71 -17.47
C LEU A 223 -4.31 -13.32 -18.68
N GLU A 224 -3.28 -14.11 -18.98
CA GLU A 224 -2.30 -13.81 -20.02
C GLU A 224 -2.12 -15.00 -20.97
N THR A 225 -1.84 -14.72 -22.25
CA THR A 225 -1.42 -15.71 -23.24
C THR A 225 -0.26 -15.14 -24.02
N GLU A 226 0.88 -15.85 -24.06
CA GLU A 226 2.08 -15.42 -24.81
C GLU A 226 2.53 -13.97 -24.49
N GLY A 227 2.32 -13.52 -23.24
CA GLY A 227 2.66 -12.17 -22.79
C GLY A 227 1.58 -11.11 -23.03
N LEU A 228 0.50 -11.43 -23.74
CA LEU A 228 -0.65 -10.55 -23.94
C LEU A 228 -1.63 -10.68 -22.79
N VAL A 229 -2.03 -9.54 -22.19
CA VAL A 229 -3.01 -9.49 -21.11
C VAL A 229 -4.42 -9.57 -21.71
N LEU A 230 -5.09 -10.69 -21.51
CA LEU A 230 -6.47 -10.94 -21.94
C LEU A 230 -7.50 -10.39 -20.96
N GLY A 231 -7.14 -10.25 -19.69
CA GLY A 231 -7.99 -9.71 -18.64
C GLY A 231 -7.19 -9.39 -17.39
N ARG A 232 -7.66 -8.43 -16.60
CA ARG A 232 -7.06 -7.99 -15.34
C ARG A 232 -8.13 -7.64 -14.32
N ARG A 233 -7.96 -8.15 -13.11
CA ARG A 233 -8.77 -7.77 -11.95
C ARG A 233 -7.89 -7.49 -10.75
N CYS A 234 -8.24 -6.44 -10.03
CA CYS A 234 -7.49 -5.97 -8.87
C CYS A 234 -8.39 -6.01 -7.64
N PHE A 235 -7.83 -6.48 -6.52
CA PHE A 235 -8.51 -6.44 -5.23
C PHE A 235 -7.51 -6.09 -4.13
N GLU A 236 -7.98 -5.45 -3.07
CA GLU A 236 -7.14 -5.11 -1.92
C GLU A 236 -6.93 -6.34 -1.02
N VAL A 237 -5.75 -6.45 -0.41
CA VAL A 237 -5.47 -7.56 0.51
C VAL A 237 -4.91 -7.03 1.83
N ARG A 238 -5.44 -7.58 2.92
CA ARG A 238 -4.93 -7.37 4.27
C ARG A 238 -4.63 -8.71 4.95
N ILE A 239 -3.35 -8.95 5.21
CA ILE A 239 -2.87 -10.12 5.94
C ILE A 239 -2.82 -9.77 7.42
N CYS A 240 -3.69 -10.40 8.22
CA CYS A 240 -3.89 -10.11 9.63
C CYS A 240 -4.24 -11.37 10.44
N ALA A 241 -4.02 -11.32 11.76
CA ALA A 241 -4.30 -12.45 12.64
C ALA A 241 -5.81 -12.73 12.82
N CYS A 242 -6.66 -11.70 12.72
CA CYS A 242 -8.10 -11.81 12.95
C CYS A 242 -8.92 -11.20 11.79
N PRO A 243 -9.02 -11.89 10.64
CA PRO A 243 -9.71 -11.38 9.44
C PRO A 243 -11.14 -10.89 9.68
N GLY A 244 -11.95 -11.67 10.40
CA GLY A 244 -13.36 -11.32 10.66
C GLY A 244 -13.54 -10.03 11.46
N ARG A 245 -12.66 -9.76 12.44
CA ARG A 245 -12.70 -8.52 13.24
C ARG A 245 -12.30 -7.33 12.38
N ASP A 246 -11.16 -7.43 11.71
CA ASP A 246 -10.63 -6.33 10.90
C ASP A 246 -11.60 -5.98 9.76
N ARG A 247 -12.21 -6.98 9.10
CA ARG A 247 -13.29 -6.77 8.12
C ARG A 247 -14.46 -5.98 8.71
N LYS A 248 -15.00 -6.42 9.85
CA LYS A 248 -16.14 -5.75 10.50
C LYS A 248 -15.81 -4.31 10.86
N THR A 249 -14.64 -4.07 11.45
CA THR A 249 -14.19 -2.74 11.85
C THR A 249 -14.01 -1.80 10.65
N GLU A 250 -13.41 -2.27 9.56
CA GLU A 250 -13.23 -1.45 8.34
C GLU A 250 -14.55 -1.21 7.59
N GLU A 251 -15.46 -2.20 7.52
CA GLU A 251 -16.81 -2.03 6.94
C GLU A 251 -17.63 -1.01 7.73
N GLU A 252 -17.64 -1.09 9.06
CA GLU A 252 -18.32 -0.11 9.94
C GLU A 252 -17.70 1.29 9.81
N SER A 253 -16.37 1.38 9.69
CA SER A 253 -15.68 2.65 9.49
C SER A 253 -16.13 3.34 8.20
N ARG A 254 -16.23 2.59 7.10
CA ARG A 254 -16.70 3.11 5.81
C ARG A 254 -18.16 3.55 5.85
N GLN A 255 -19.02 2.79 6.54
CA GLN A 255 -20.43 3.15 6.69
C GLN A 255 -20.63 4.45 7.48
N LYS A 256 -19.73 4.76 8.42
CA LYS A 256 -19.75 6.03 9.18
C LYS A 256 -19.23 7.20 8.36
N THR A 257 -18.29 6.98 7.44
CA THR A 257 -17.72 8.04 6.59
C THR A 257 -18.59 8.37 5.37
N GLN A 258 -19.49 7.46 4.95
CA GLN A 258 -20.46 7.79 3.90
C GLN A 258 -21.59 8.67 4.47
N PRO A 259 -21.84 9.87 3.91
CA PRO A 259 -22.97 10.68 4.33
C PRO A 259 -24.25 9.91 4.00
N LYS A 260 -25.00 9.53 5.05
CA LYS A 260 -26.33 8.96 4.88
C LYS A 260 -27.19 10.01 4.17
N LYS A 261 -27.51 9.80 2.89
CA LYS A 261 -28.63 10.50 2.23
C LYS A 261 -29.89 10.16 3.04
N ARG A 262 -30.27 11.04 3.97
CA ARG A 262 -31.57 10.96 4.64
C ARG A 262 -32.62 11.08 3.54
N LYS A 263 -33.29 9.98 3.26
CA LYS A 263 -34.50 9.95 2.44
C LYS A 263 -35.53 10.80 3.18
N VAL A 264 -35.75 12.03 2.72
CA VAL A 264 -36.84 12.87 3.22
C VAL A 264 -38.13 12.23 2.73
N THR A 265 -38.75 11.44 3.59
CA THR A 265 -40.15 11.03 3.42
C THR A 265 -41.04 12.16 3.93
N PRO A 266 -41.98 12.69 3.13
CA PRO A 266 -42.93 13.67 3.60
C PRO A 266 -43.94 12.99 4.54
N ASN A 267 -44.06 13.53 5.76
CA ASN A 267 -45.05 13.13 6.76
C ASN A 267 -46.44 13.70 6.41
N THR A 268 -47.49 12.89 6.62
CA THR A 268 -48.86 13.37 6.87
C THR A 268 -49.41 12.75 8.17
N SER A 269 -49.71 13.63 9.15
CA SER A 269 -50.72 13.56 10.24
C SER A 269 -50.80 12.28 11.13
N SER A 270 -50.85 12.29 12.46
CA SER A 270 -51.48 13.25 13.41
C SER A 270 -51.13 12.93 14.89
N SER A 271 -50.84 13.98 15.66
CA SER A 271 -51.31 14.28 17.04
C SER A 271 -51.16 13.27 18.21
N LYS A 272 -50.24 13.54 19.15
CA LYS A 272 -50.55 14.10 20.51
C LYS A 272 -49.29 14.31 21.38
N ARG A 273 -49.29 15.46 22.07
CA ARG A 273 -48.23 16.06 22.91
C ARG A 273 -47.99 15.30 24.22
N LYS A 274 -46.74 15.33 24.73
CA LYS A 274 -46.38 15.82 26.09
C LYS A 274 -44.85 16.12 26.21
N LYS A 275 -44.56 17.26 26.85
CA LYS A 275 -43.29 17.90 27.32
C LYS A 275 -42.26 16.90 27.89
N SER A 276 -40.94 17.11 27.97
CA SER A 276 -40.02 18.27 27.96
C SER A 276 -38.58 17.68 28.04
N HIS A 277 -37.53 18.12 27.34
CA HIS A 277 -36.70 19.30 27.60
C HIS A 277 -35.67 19.41 26.46
N SER A 278 -35.38 20.64 26.03
CA SER A 278 -34.40 20.98 24.99
C SER A 278 -32.96 21.08 25.52
N SER A 279 -31.99 20.67 24.71
CA SER A 279 -30.88 21.52 24.21
C SER A 279 -30.07 20.63 23.25
N GLY A 280 -29.96 20.96 21.96
CA GLY A 280 -28.86 21.77 21.41
C GLY A 280 -27.56 20.94 21.44
N GLU A 281 -26.68 20.91 20.46
CA GLU A 281 -26.57 21.66 19.23
C GLU A 281 -25.63 20.82 18.32
N GLU A 282 -25.90 20.87 17.02
CA GLU A 282 -25.26 20.03 16.02
C GLU A 282 -23.93 20.68 15.64
N ASP A 283 -22.82 20.08 16.05
CA ASP A 283 -21.45 20.44 15.67
C ASP A 283 -21.23 20.08 14.19
N ASN A 284 -21.68 20.97 13.30
CA ASN A 284 -21.34 20.94 11.89
C ASN A 284 -19.89 21.40 11.75
N LYS A 285 -18.95 20.47 11.62
CA LYS A 285 -17.60 20.77 11.14
C LYS A 285 -17.64 21.19 9.67
N GLU A 286 -17.84 22.48 9.43
CA GLU A 286 -17.60 23.11 8.14
C GLU A 286 -16.10 23.05 7.82
N VAL A 287 -15.76 22.37 6.71
CA VAL A 287 -14.40 22.34 6.16
C VAL A 287 -14.21 23.60 5.33
N PHE A 288 -13.36 24.52 5.79
CA PHE A 288 -12.96 25.69 4.99
C PHE A 288 -11.83 25.30 4.05
N HIS A 289 -12.07 25.42 2.74
CA HIS A 289 -11.01 25.36 1.73
C HIS A 289 -10.30 26.71 1.70
N LEU A 290 -9.07 26.78 2.23
CA LEU A 290 -8.17 27.90 1.99
C LEU A 290 -7.42 27.66 0.68
N GLU A 291 -7.69 28.49 -0.32
CA GLU A 291 -6.91 28.52 -1.55
C GLU A 291 -5.70 29.44 -1.34
N VAL A 292 -4.51 28.85 -1.25
CA VAL A 292 -3.26 29.60 -1.07
C VAL A 292 -2.70 29.92 -2.46
N SER A 293 -2.75 31.20 -2.83
CA SER A 293 -2.15 31.68 -4.08
C SER A 293 -0.62 31.63 -4.01
N GLU A 294 -0.05 31.13 -5.09
CA GLU A 294 1.34 30.80 -5.29
C GLU A 294 2.24 32.05 -5.22
N LYS A 295 3.01 32.19 -4.14
CA LYS A 295 4.43 32.62 -4.18
C LYS A 295 5.05 32.57 -2.78
N ARG A 296 6.08 31.72 -2.67
CA ARG A 296 7.08 31.53 -1.59
C ARG A 296 6.81 30.34 -0.65
N LYS A 297 7.55 29.28 -0.99
CA LYS A 297 7.84 28.01 -0.30
C LYS A 297 7.64 27.98 1.23
N CYS A 298 6.79 27.04 1.65
CA CYS A 298 7.01 25.94 2.59
C CYS A 298 7.69 26.24 3.95
N GLY A 299 6.93 26.11 5.04
CA GLY A 299 7.46 26.02 6.41
C GLY A 299 6.52 26.45 7.55
N CYS A 300 5.41 27.15 7.26
CA CYS A 300 4.61 27.80 8.31
C CYS A 300 3.22 27.20 8.60
N VAL A 301 2.75 26.22 7.80
CA VAL A 301 1.37 25.70 7.96
C VAL A 301 1.26 24.73 9.14
N GLU A 302 2.24 23.85 9.35
CA GLU A 302 2.28 22.96 10.52
C GLU A 302 2.59 23.74 11.82
N MET A 303 3.40 24.80 11.72
CA MET A 303 3.78 25.61 12.88
C MET A 303 2.61 26.43 13.43
N MET A 304 1.65 26.82 12.58
CA MET A 304 0.44 27.56 12.99
C MET A 304 -0.62 26.64 13.62
N SER A 305 -0.80 25.40 13.15
CA SER A 305 -1.72 24.45 13.78
C SER A 305 -1.27 24.03 15.18
N ASP A 306 0.05 23.86 15.35
CA ASP A 306 0.63 23.50 16.63
C ASP A 306 0.62 24.71 17.59
N LEU A 307 0.88 25.93 17.12
CA LEU A 307 0.77 27.15 17.96
C LEU A 307 -0.65 27.42 18.43
N MET A 308 -1.68 27.21 17.59
CA MET A 308 -3.08 27.40 17.97
C MET A 308 -3.53 26.38 19.02
N THR A 309 -3.02 25.16 18.95
CA THR A 309 -3.28 24.13 19.96
C THR A 309 -2.55 24.45 21.27
N TYR A 310 -1.31 24.97 21.18
CA TYR A 310 -0.52 25.37 22.35
C TYR A 310 -1.07 26.62 23.07
N PHE A 311 -1.61 27.60 22.33
CA PHE A 311 -2.23 28.79 22.92
C PHE A 311 -3.58 28.49 23.58
N CYS A 312 -4.39 27.61 22.98
CA CYS A 312 -5.67 27.18 23.54
C CYS A 312 -5.48 26.41 24.86
N CYS A 313 -4.39 25.65 24.98
CA CYS A 313 -4.09 24.85 26.17
C CYS A 313 -3.49 25.66 27.34
N ARG A 314 -2.93 26.86 27.08
CA ARG A 314 -2.19 27.65 28.10
C ARG A 314 -2.93 28.87 28.64
N PHE A 315 -3.98 29.35 27.96
CA PHE A 315 -4.76 30.53 28.39
C PHE A 315 -6.15 30.22 28.96
N MET A 316 -6.65 28.99 28.85
CA MET A 316 -7.93 28.60 29.46
C MET A 316 -7.70 27.64 30.63
N GLY A 317 -7.57 28.23 31.82
CA GLY A 317 -7.63 27.53 33.10
C GLY A 317 -8.94 26.75 33.28
N GLU A 318 -8.87 25.75 34.16
CA GLU A 318 -9.75 24.56 34.35
C GLU A 318 -11.25 24.80 34.63
N SER A 319 -11.94 25.73 33.97
CA SER A 319 -13.38 25.97 34.22
C SER A 319 -14.23 26.33 33.00
N ALA A 320 -13.72 26.15 31.77
CA ALA A 320 -14.53 26.33 30.54
C ALA A 320 -14.56 25.09 29.63
N MET A 321 -14.40 23.89 30.22
CA MET A 321 -14.45 22.58 29.54
C MET A 321 -15.88 22.08 29.26
N SER A 322 -16.83 22.98 28.98
CA SER A 322 -18.22 22.61 28.71
C SER A 322 -18.91 23.37 27.57
N SER A 323 -18.23 24.26 26.82
CA SER A 323 -18.89 25.01 25.73
C SER A 323 -18.07 25.17 24.43
N LEU A 324 -16.99 24.41 24.25
CA LEU A 324 -16.25 24.33 22.98
C LEU A 324 -16.07 22.87 22.50
N ARG A 325 -17.14 22.08 22.70
CA ARG A 325 -17.42 20.85 21.94
C ARG A 325 -18.79 21.02 21.31
N ARG A 326 -18.89 21.97 20.39
CA ARG A 326 -19.90 22.15 19.37
C ARG A 326 -19.27 22.93 18.23
#